data_AF-A0A949Z0D6-F1
#
_entry.id   AF-A0A949Z0D6-F1
#
_cell.length_a   1.000
_cell.length_b   1.000
_cell.length_c   1.000
_cell.angle_alpha   90.00
_cell.angle_beta   90.00
_cell.angle_gamma   90.00
#
_symmetry.space_group_name_H-M   'P 1'
#
loop_
_entity.id
_entity.type
_entity.pdbx_description
1 polymer ?
#
loop_
_entity_poly.entity_id
_entity_poly.type
_entity_poly.pdbx_seq_one_letter_code
_entity_poly.pdbx_strand_id
1 'polypeptide(L)' 'MPLVTPETVKRVLKDLYDYEISEEAAVPVANTAGAMISLANNLDSLGLDEIEPPFGFPNLMAGATRVAAKK' A
#
# COMPACT_ATOMS: atom_id res chain seq x y z
N MET A 1 -9.35 10.08 9.55
CA MET A 1 -8.48 8.97 9.12
C MET A 1 -9.31 7.69 9.23
N PRO A 2 -9.30 6.80 8.21
CA PRO A 2 -9.91 5.49 8.34
C PRO A 2 -9.31 4.78 9.55
N LEU A 3 -10.18 4.31 10.44
CA LEU A 3 -9.79 3.72 11.71
C LEU A 3 -9.43 2.25 11.48
N VAL A 4 -8.18 1.99 11.10
CA VAL A 4 -7.65 0.63 11.03
C VAL A 4 -7.19 0.23 12.43
N THR A 5 -7.85 -0.75 13.02
CA THR A 5 -7.48 -1.28 14.35
C THR A 5 -6.68 -2.58 14.23
N PRO A 6 -5.95 -3.00 15.28
CA PRO A 6 -5.27 -4.30 15.30
C PRO A 6 -6.20 -5.49 14.99
N GLU A 7 -7.44 -5.45 15.47
CA GLU A 7 -8.45 -6.49 15.20
C GLU A 7 -8.87 -6.52 13.74
N THR A 8 -8.89 -5.36 13.10
CA THR A 8 -9.16 -5.24 11.66
C THR A 8 -8.04 -5.92 10.87
N VAL A 9 -6.78 -5.64 11.24
CA VAL A 9 -5.62 -6.28 10.62
C VAL A 9 -5.65 -7.79 10.80
N LYS A 10 -5.88 -8.27 12.03
CA LYS A 10 -5.95 -9.70 12.34
C LYS A 10 -6.99 -10.43 11.49
N ARG A 11 -8.20 -9.87 11.40
CA ARG A 11 -9.28 -10.44 10.61
C ARG A 11 -8.96 -10.45 9.12
N VAL A 12 -8.46 -9.34 8.57
CA VAL A 12 -8.09 -9.27 7.14
C VAL A 12 -7.00 -10.28 6.80
N LEU A 13 -5.97 -10.40 7.64
CA LEU A 13 -4.88 -11.35 7.41
C LEU A 13 -5.35 -12.80 7.51
N LYS A 14 -6.25 -13.11 8.44
CA LYS A 14 -6.86 -14.43 8.55
C LYS A 14 -7.78 -14.74 7.37
N ASP A 15 -8.65 -13.81 6.98
CA ASP A 15 -9.67 -14.04 5.96
C ASP A 15 -9.06 -14.15 4.54
N LEU A 16 -8.04 -13.34 4.23
CA LEU A 16 -7.45 -13.29 2.89
C LEU A 16 -6.26 -14.24 2.70
N TYR A 17 -5.51 -14.50 3.77
CA TYR A 17 -4.22 -15.21 3.69
C TYR A 17 -4.09 -16.38 4.67
N ASP A 18 -5.14 -16.68 5.45
CA ASP A 18 -5.10 -17.64 6.57
C ASP A 18 -3.92 -17.39 7.54
N TYR A 19 -3.50 -16.13 7.66
CA TYR A 19 -2.31 -15.74 8.41
C TYR A 19 -2.68 -15.21 9.79
N GLU A 20 -2.19 -15.87 10.83
CA GLU A 20 -2.35 -15.43 12.22
C GLU A 20 -1.20 -14.54 12.66
N ILE A 21 -1.52 -13.32 13.07
CA ILE A 21 -0.58 -12.32 13.54
C ILE A 21 -0.78 -12.06 15.05
N SER A 22 0.32 -11.85 15.78
CA SER A 22 0.25 -11.47 17.20
C SER A 22 -0.32 -10.06 17.37
N GLU A 23 -0.84 -9.75 18.57
CA GLU A 23 -1.31 -8.39 18.90
C GLU A 23 -0.20 -7.34 18.74
N GLU A 24 0.98 -7.65 19.27
CA GLU A 24 2.16 -6.78 19.22
C GLU A 24 2.57 -6.43 17.78
N ALA A 25 2.42 -7.37 16.85
CA ALA A 25 2.71 -7.14 15.42
C ALA A 25 1.52 -6.50 14.67
N ALA A 26 0.28 -6.71 15.11
CA ALA A 26 -0.91 -6.13 14.50
C ALA A 26 -1.00 -4.61 14.70
N VAL A 27 -0.56 -4.09 15.85
CA VAL A 27 -0.54 -2.65 16.17
C VAL A 27 0.26 -1.80 15.16
N PRO A 28 1.55 -2.08 14.89
CA PRO A 28 2.30 -1.29 13.91
C PRO A 28 1.72 -1.43 12.50
N VAL A 29 1.24 -2.62 12.14
CA VAL A 29 0.60 -2.84 10.83
C VAL A 29 -0.67 -1.99 10.69
N ALA A 30 -1.49 -1.90 11.73
CA ALA A 30 -2.71 -1.08 11.73
C ALA A 30 -2.38 0.40 11.53
N ASN A 31 -1.35 0.91 12.21
CA ASN A 31 -0.90 2.29 12.06
C ASN A 31 -0.38 2.57 10.64
N THR A 32 0.47 1.69 10.10
CA THR A 32 1.00 1.84 8.74
C THR A 32 -0.10 1.75 7.69
N ALA A 33 -1.01 0.78 7.80
CA ALA A 33 -2.12 0.63 6.89
C ALA A 33 -3.06 1.85 6.91
N GLY A 34 -3.41 2.36 8.11
CA GLY A 34 -4.23 3.57 8.23
C GLY A 34 -3.58 4.81 7.59
N ALA A 35 -2.27 4.96 7.75
CA ALA A 35 -1.50 6.03 7.10
C ALA A 35 -1.48 5.88 5.57
N MET A 36 -1.25 4.67 5.06
CA MET A 36 -1.23 4.37 3.62
C MET A 36 -2.60 4.59 2.97
N ILE A 37 -3.69 4.16 3.59
CA ILE A 37 -5.04 4.40 3.08
C ILE A 37 -5.34 5.91 3.08
N SER A 38 -4.94 6.63 4.13
CA SER A 38 -5.10 8.08 4.17
C SER A 38 -4.33 8.78 3.05
N LEU A 39 -3.10 8.33 2.77
CA LEU A 39 -2.30 8.84 1.66
C LEU A 39 -2.94 8.50 0.31
N ALA A 40 -3.40 7.26 0.11
CA ALA A 40 -4.06 6.84 -1.12
C ALA A 40 -5.31 7.69 -1.41
N ASN A 41 -6.17 7.91 -0.41
CA ASN A 41 -7.34 8.76 -0.55
C ASN A 41 -6.98 10.22 -0.87
N ASN A 42 -5.87 10.73 -0.32
CA ASN A 42 -5.39 12.07 -0.65
C ASN A 42 -4.94 12.14 -2.13
N LEU A 43 -4.14 11.16 -2.58
CA LEU A 43 -3.68 11.09 -3.96
C LEU A 43 -4.84 10.94 -4.96
N ASP A 44 -5.84 10.12 -4.62
CA ASP A 44 -7.08 9.97 -5.41
C ASP A 44 -7.84 11.30 -5.52
N SER A 45 -7.96 12.04 -4.42
CA SER A 45 -8.63 13.35 -4.41
C SER A 45 -7.95 14.43 -5.27
N LEU A 46 -6.70 14.21 -5.68
CA LEU A 46 -5.96 15.12 -6.54
C LEU A 46 -6.28 14.92 -8.04
N GLY A 47 -7.07 13.92 -8.42
CA GLY A 47 -7.48 13.70 -9.81
C GLY A 47 -6.29 13.46 -10.74
N LEU A 48 -5.31 12.66 -10.28
CA LEU A 48 -4.06 12.38 -11.01
C LEU A 48 -4.24 11.37 -12.16
N ASP A 49 -5.47 10.87 -12.35
CA ASP A 49 -5.91 9.88 -13.32
C ASP A 49 -5.82 10.36 -14.78
N GLU A 50 -5.82 11.67 -15.03
CA GLU A 50 -5.67 12.25 -16.38
C GLU A 50 -4.28 12.85 -16.66
N ILE A 51 -3.35 12.79 -15.71
CA ILE A 51 -1.99 13.33 -15.90
C ILE A 51 -1.11 12.25 -16.54
N GLU A 52 -0.87 12.39 -17.84
CA GLU A 52 0.12 11.57 -18.54
C GLU A 52 1.55 12.14 -18.42
N PRO A 53 2.55 11.28 -18.21
CA PRO A 53 2.43 9.85 -17.91
C PRO A 53 2.01 9.63 -16.44
N PRO A 54 1.41 8.46 -16.11
CA PRO A 54 0.97 8.16 -14.75
C PRO A 54 2.05 8.43 -13.71
N PHE A 55 1.65 8.86 -12.53
CA PHE A 55 2.58 9.11 -11.44
C PHE A 55 3.49 7.89 -11.19
N GLY A 56 4.81 8.10 -11.19
CA GLY A 56 5.80 7.05 -11.01
C GLY A 56 6.22 6.30 -12.29
N PHE A 57 5.62 6.60 -13.45
CA PHE A 57 6.00 6.00 -14.74
C PHE A 57 7.50 6.14 -15.09
N PRO A 58 8.17 7.29 -14.88
CA PRO A 58 9.61 7.38 -15.12
C PRO A 58 10.44 6.41 -14.27
N ASN A 59 10.04 6.19 -13.02
CA ASN A 59 10.72 5.27 -12.11
C ASN A 59 10.48 3.80 -12.47
N LEU A 60 9.26 3.46 -12.92
CA LEU A 60 8.93 2.14 -13.45
C LEU A 60 9.77 1.82 -14.69
N MET A 61 9.86 2.76 -15.62
CA MET A 61 10.70 2.62 -16.82
C MET A 61 12.18 2.45 -16.47
N ALA A 62 12.70 3.26 -15.54
CA ALA A 62 14.08 3.11 -15.07
C ALA A 62 14.32 1.74 -14.40
N GLY A 63 13.34 1.23 -13.65
CA GLY A 63 13.38 -0.11 -13.07
C GLY A 63 13.41 -1.22 -14.13
N ALA A 64 12.50 -1.15 -15.11
CA ALA A 64 12.43 -2.10 -16.22
C ALA A 64 13.74 -2.15 -17.02
N THR A 65 14.33 -0.98 -17.33
CA THR A 65 15.63 -0.88 -18.02
C THR A 65 16.74 -1.55 -17.21
N ARG A 66 16.79 -1.35 -15.88
CA ARG A 66 17.80 -2.01 -15.03
C ARG A 66 17.65 -3.52 -15.00
N VAL A 67 16.42 -4.04 -15.03
CA VAL A 67 16.17 -5.50 -15.06
C VAL A 67 16.52 -6.09 -16.42
N ALA A 68 16.16 -5.41 -17.51
CA ALA A 68 16.48 -5.83 -18.87
C ALA A 68 17.99 -5.87 -19.13
N ALA A 69 18.75 -4.92 -18.59
CA ALA A 69 20.22 -4.88 -18.71
C ALA A 69 20.97 -5.95 -17.89
N LYS A 70 20.27 -6.72 -17.04
CA LYS A 70 20.83 -7.82 -16.25
C LYS A 70 20.60 -9.21 -16.88
N LYS A 71 19.92 -9.28 -18.02
CA LYS A 71 19.79 -10.50 -18.85
C LYS A 71 20.84 -10.47 -19.96
#